data_AF-A0A3D1DLL1-F1
#
_entry.id   AF-A0A3D1DLL1-F1
#
_cell.length_a   1.000
_cell.length_b   1.000
_cell.length_c   1.000
_cell.angle_alpha   90.00
_cell.angle_beta   90.00
_cell.angle_gamma   90.00
#
_symmetry.space_group_name_H-M   'P 1'
#
loop_
_entity.id
_entity.type
_entity.pdbx_description
1 polymer ?
#
loop_
_entity_poly.entity_id
_entity_poly.type
_entity_poly.pdbx_seq_one_letter_code
_entity_poly.pdbx_strand_id
1 'polypeptide(L)'
;MYRDTADRLLRPPGPDERQLLDALAEMGFVDPATARADWQVIVETAGEDGLSAELLASLLGVMAQNAVPDTSLRNLRRCLRVWDDPAGWLEFLEQRSRAVEVLIRLLVNSQFLTELVLKHPEYLRRLTESRRLSEVRSRDEFLADLRLAASEGELDPIDAVRRIQRWEILRIAACDCFGLMDLRRITLQLSLLADATIQAVLEVSIATVSGSTSGREMPLAVVALGKLGGEELNYSSDIDLLLLADGPDETTLKIAQKLVRELGRMTSEGFLYRVDMRLRPWGSSGPLVADVAAYGEYLETHAAAWELQALVKARAVAGDRMVGDRVLATVSRLIVEKSRTGQREMVRDMKRRIEEALPRKLREHGEVKSGVGSIRDIEFVTQFLQLQNAE
;
A
#
# COMPACT_ATOMS: atom_id res chain seq x y z
N MET A 1 -0.48 -39.26 -6.97
CA MET A 1 0.10 -38.32 -7.94
C MET A 1 1.21 -37.51 -7.29
N TYR A 2 0.94 -36.47 -6.49
CA TYR A 2 1.98 -35.58 -5.92
C TYR A 2 3.13 -36.30 -5.20
N ARG A 3 2.85 -37.32 -4.39
CA ARG A 3 3.89 -38.08 -3.68
C ARG A 3 4.84 -38.83 -4.62
N ASP A 4 4.29 -39.56 -5.59
CA ASP A 4 5.08 -40.29 -6.58
C ASP A 4 5.92 -39.34 -7.45
N THR A 5 5.33 -38.22 -7.87
CA THR A 5 6.07 -37.16 -8.57
C THR A 5 7.20 -36.60 -7.71
N ALA A 6 6.96 -36.45 -6.40
CA ALA A 6 7.96 -35.94 -5.49
C ALA A 6 9.16 -36.89 -5.31
N ASP A 7 8.88 -38.18 -5.12
CA ASP A 7 9.91 -39.21 -5.02
C ASP A 7 10.79 -39.29 -6.28
N ARG A 8 10.23 -38.97 -7.46
CA ARG A 8 10.98 -38.89 -8.72
C ARG A 8 11.82 -37.62 -8.83
N LEU A 9 11.33 -36.48 -8.35
CA LEU A 9 12.05 -35.20 -8.41
C LEU A 9 13.30 -35.18 -7.53
N LEU A 10 13.29 -35.92 -6.42
CA LEU A 10 14.44 -36.09 -5.52
C LEU A 10 15.55 -36.96 -6.11
N ARG A 11 15.28 -37.68 -7.21
CA ARG A 11 16.27 -38.52 -7.89
C ARG A 11 16.94 -37.77 -9.04
N PRO A 12 18.20 -38.12 -9.37
CA PRO A 12 18.83 -37.63 -10.60
C PRO A 12 18.02 -38.05 -11.84
N PRO A 13 18.14 -37.31 -12.97
CA PRO A 13 17.51 -37.66 -14.24
C PRO A 13 17.69 -39.12 -14.62
N GLY A 14 16.63 -39.75 -15.11
CA GLY A 14 16.63 -41.20 -15.34
C GLY A 14 15.63 -41.66 -16.41
N PRO A 15 15.42 -42.98 -16.54
CA PRO A 15 14.53 -43.55 -17.56
C PRO A 15 13.06 -43.11 -17.42
N ASP A 16 12.65 -42.69 -16.23
CA ASP A 16 11.27 -42.26 -15.93
C ASP A 16 11.02 -40.76 -16.21
N GLU A 17 11.98 -40.04 -16.82
CA GLU A 17 11.91 -38.59 -17.02
C GLU A 17 10.64 -38.18 -17.80
N ARG A 18 10.27 -38.95 -18.83
CA ARG A 18 9.06 -38.65 -19.62
C ARG A 18 7.79 -38.69 -18.77
N GLN A 19 7.66 -39.69 -17.91
CA GLN A 19 6.50 -39.82 -17.02
C GLN A 19 6.45 -38.69 -15.98
N LEU A 20 7.61 -38.22 -15.53
CA LEU A 20 7.71 -37.07 -14.64
C LEU A 20 7.26 -35.77 -15.32
N LEU A 21 7.69 -35.53 -16.56
CA LEU A 21 7.26 -34.37 -17.34
C LEU A 21 5.75 -34.40 -17.62
N ASP A 22 5.20 -35.56 -17.96
CA ASP A 22 3.75 -35.75 -18.17
C ASP A 22 2.98 -35.45 -16.87
N ALA A 23 3.46 -35.92 -15.71
CA ALA A 23 2.85 -35.63 -14.41
C ALA A 23 2.90 -34.14 -14.05
N LEU A 24 3.99 -33.43 -14.34
CA LEU A 24 4.08 -31.98 -14.15
C LEU A 24 3.11 -31.23 -15.08
N ALA A 25 2.93 -31.69 -16.32
CA ALA A 25 1.93 -31.12 -17.23
C ALA A 25 0.50 -31.31 -16.70
N GLU A 26 0.17 -32.50 -16.17
CA GLU A 26 -1.13 -32.78 -15.53
C GLU A 26 -1.39 -31.90 -14.30
N MET A 27 -0.33 -31.45 -13.62
CA MET A 27 -0.39 -30.49 -12.51
C MET A 27 -0.52 -29.03 -12.94
N GLY A 28 -0.58 -28.76 -14.25
CA GLY A 28 -0.76 -27.42 -14.80
C GLY A 28 0.52 -26.62 -15.05
N PHE A 29 1.70 -27.23 -14.94
CA PHE A 29 2.95 -26.58 -15.35
C PHE A 29 2.96 -26.40 -16.88
N VAL A 30 3.09 -25.16 -17.33
CA VAL A 30 3.04 -24.81 -18.76
C VAL A 30 4.31 -25.27 -19.47
N ASP A 31 5.45 -25.22 -18.79
CA ASP A 31 6.72 -25.75 -19.28
C ASP A 31 7.28 -26.79 -18.29
N PRO A 32 6.86 -28.07 -18.42
CA PRO A 32 7.30 -29.14 -17.53
C PRO A 32 8.82 -29.34 -17.50
N ALA A 33 9.51 -29.08 -18.61
CA ALA A 33 10.96 -29.26 -18.70
C ALA A 33 11.69 -28.17 -17.90
N THR A 34 11.24 -26.91 -18.02
CA THR A 34 11.76 -25.83 -17.18
C THR A 34 11.38 -26.04 -15.71
N ALA A 35 10.16 -26.48 -15.41
CA ALA A 35 9.74 -26.78 -14.04
C ALA A 35 10.61 -27.89 -13.41
N ARG A 36 10.91 -28.95 -14.17
CA ARG A 36 11.81 -30.02 -13.75
C ARG A 36 13.20 -29.50 -13.38
N ALA A 37 13.77 -28.63 -14.23
CA ALA A 37 15.07 -28.02 -14.00
C ALA A 37 15.07 -27.09 -12.77
N ASP A 38 14.02 -26.29 -12.60
CA ASP A 38 13.86 -25.41 -11.43
C ASP A 38 13.74 -26.22 -10.13
N TRP A 39 13.00 -27.34 -10.13
CA TRP A 39 12.94 -28.26 -8.99
C TRP A 39 14.30 -28.89 -8.67
N GLN A 40 15.05 -29.29 -9.70
CA GLN A 40 16.41 -29.80 -9.57
C GLN A 40 17.31 -28.84 -8.79
N VAL A 41 17.28 -27.55 -9.16
CA VAL A 41 18.03 -26.51 -8.46
C VAL A 41 17.58 -26.37 -7.00
N ILE A 42 16.28 -26.51 -6.71
CA ILE A 42 15.76 -26.47 -5.34
C ILE A 42 16.28 -27.67 -4.52
N VAL A 43 16.24 -28.89 -5.08
CA VAL A 43 16.79 -30.10 -4.43
C VAL A 43 18.28 -29.93 -4.14
N GLU A 44 19.06 -29.44 -5.12
CA GLU A 44 20.49 -29.16 -4.94
C GLU A 44 20.75 -28.08 -3.88
N THR A 45 19.92 -27.02 -3.84
CA THR A 45 20.03 -25.94 -2.85
C THR A 45 19.70 -26.42 -1.44
N ALA A 46 18.78 -27.38 -1.32
CA ALA A 46 18.40 -27.98 -0.04
C ALA A 46 19.48 -28.92 0.53
N GLY A 47 20.28 -29.55 -0.34
CA GLY A 47 21.20 -30.62 0.04
C GLY A 47 20.48 -31.97 0.25
N GLU A 48 21.26 -33.04 0.50
CA GLU A 48 20.76 -34.43 0.49
C GLU A 48 19.58 -34.69 1.46
N ASP A 49 19.55 -34.02 2.61
CA ASP A 49 18.52 -34.20 3.64
C ASP A 49 17.59 -32.98 3.82
N GLY A 50 17.78 -31.91 3.03
CA GLY A 50 17.09 -30.63 3.27
C GLY A 50 15.67 -30.55 2.71
N LEU A 51 15.24 -31.53 1.91
CA LEU A 51 13.92 -31.53 1.29
C LEU A 51 13.32 -32.94 1.27
N SER A 52 12.29 -33.16 2.11
CA SER A 52 11.58 -34.43 2.12
C SER A 52 10.64 -34.55 0.92
N ALA A 53 10.25 -35.79 0.60
CA ALA A 53 9.19 -36.02 -0.37
C ALA A 53 7.82 -35.53 0.16
N GLU A 54 7.65 -35.33 1.48
CA GLU A 54 6.41 -34.89 2.11
C GLU A 54 6.19 -33.40 1.84
N LEU A 55 7.20 -32.58 2.12
CA LEU A 55 7.18 -31.16 1.79
C LEU A 55 7.14 -30.93 0.29
N LEU A 56 7.92 -31.66 -0.52
CA LEU A 56 7.88 -31.47 -1.97
C LEU A 56 6.50 -31.84 -2.53
N ALA A 57 5.88 -32.93 -2.07
CA ALA A 57 4.50 -33.27 -2.45
C ALA A 57 3.48 -32.20 -2.00
N SER A 58 3.68 -31.60 -0.82
CA SER A 58 2.86 -30.49 -0.32
C SER A 58 3.00 -29.25 -1.21
N LEU A 59 4.23 -28.85 -1.56
CA LEU A 59 4.50 -27.74 -2.46
C LEU A 59 3.87 -27.96 -3.83
N LEU A 60 4.05 -29.14 -4.45
CA LEU A 60 3.41 -29.50 -5.71
C LEU A 60 1.89 -29.41 -5.61
N GLY A 61 1.31 -29.98 -4.55
CA GLY A 61 -0.13 -29.99 -4.34
C GLY A 61 -0.73 -28.61 -4.17
N VAL A 62 -0.04 -27.68 -3.49
CA VAL A 62 -0.49 -26.28 -3.36
C VAL A 62 -0.27 -25.53 -4.67
N MET A 63 0.87 -25.69 -5.34
CA MET A 63 1.16 -25.01 -6.61
C MET A 63 0.14 -25.39 -7.69
N ALA A 64 -0.18 -26.69 -7.82
CA ALA A 64 -1.12 -27.22 -8.82
C ALA A 64 -2.56 -26.70 -8.67
N GLN A 65 -2.92 -26.12 -7.52
CA GLN A 65 -4.23 -25.49 -7.32
C GLN A 65 -4.30 -24.07 -7.90
N ASN A 66 -3.18 -23.51 -8.37
CA ASN A 66 -3.12 -22.17 -8.94
C ASN A 66 -3.04 -22.23 -10.46
N ALA A 67 -3.52 -21.18 -11.13
CA ALA A 67 -3.54 -21.12 -12.59
C ALA A 67 -2.14 -21.03 -13.25
N VAL A 68 -1.09 -20.68 -12.50
CA VAL A 68 0.26 -20.43 -13.02
C VAL A 68 1.35 -20.99 -12.08
N PRO A 69 1.43 -22.32 -11.88
CA PRO A 69 2.36 -22.94 -10.92
C PRO A 69 3.84 -22.64 -11.23
N ASP A 70 4.20 -22.45 -12.49
CA ASP A 70 5.56 -22.07 -12.93
C ASP A 70 6.04 -20.75 -12.29
N THR A 71 5.13 -19.81 -12.02
CA THR A 71 5.49 -18.53 -11.38
C THR A 71 5.82 -18.72 -9.91
N SER A 72 5.02 -19.52 -9.19
CA SER A 72 5.28 -19.86 -7.80
C SER A 72 6.61 -20.59 -7.63
N LEU A 73 6.90 -21.55 -8.52
CA LEU A 73 8.14 -22.32 -8.50
C LEU A 73 9.36 -21.42 -8.72
N ARG A 74 9.33 -20.57 -9.76
CA ARG A 74 10.41 -19.61 -10.02
C ARG A 74 10.64 -18.68 -8.84
N ASN A 75 9.59 -18.18 -8.22
CA ASN A 75 9.69 -17.29 -7.06
C ASN A 75 10.17 -18.03 -5.80
N LEU A 76 9.78 -19.29 -5.59
CA LEU A 76 10.30 -20.12 -4.49
C LEU A 76 11.80 -20.33 -4.63
N ARG A 77 12.26 -20.66 -5.84
CA ARG A 77 13.69 -20.78 -6.15
C ARG A 77 14.45 -19.49 -5.88
N ARG A 78 13.84 -18.33 -6.19
CA ARG A 78 14.43 -17.02 -5.86
C ARG A 78 14.55 -16.83 -4.36
N CYS A 79 13.54 -17.21 -3.57
CA CYS A 79 13.58 -17.15 -2.10
C CYS A 79 14.73 -17.97 -1.55
N LEU A 80 14.80 -19.25 -1.90
CA LEU A 80 15.84 -20.16 -1.39
C LEU A 80 17.25 -19.76 -1.82
N ARG A 81 17.42 -19.01 -2.92
CA ARG A 81 18.73 -18.49 -3.33
C ARG A 81 19.16 -17.24 -2.53
N VAL A 82 18.21 -16.43 -2.06
CA VAL A 82 18.48 -15.14 -1.42
C VAL A 82 18.51 -15.25 0.10
N TRP A 83 17.75 -16.18 0.68
CA TRP A 83 17.70 -16.38 2.12
C TRP A 83 19.01 -16.97 2.65
N ASP A 84 19.51 -16.45 3.77
CA ASP A 84 20.81 -16.83 4.33
C ASP A 84 20.87 -18.30 4.81
N ASP A 85 19.73 -18.91 5.16
CA ASP A 85 19.61 -20.29 5.65
C ASP A 85 18.47 -21.05 4.93
N PRO A 86 18.69 -21.49 3.66
CA PRO A 86 17.65 -22.15 2.88
C PRO A 86 17.17 -23.46 3.52
N ALA A 87 18.07 -24.22 4.13
CA ALA A 87 17.76 -25.48 4.80
C ALA A 87 16.83 -25.26 6.01
N GLY A 88 17.13 -24.29 6.89
CA GLY A 88 16.26 -23.97 8.02
C GLY A 88 14.89 -23.41 7.60
N TRP A 89 14.80 -22.73 6.45
CA TRP A 89 13.51 -22.32 5.89
C TRP A 89 12.70 -23.50 5.34
N LEU A 90 13.33 -24.46 4.66
CA LEU A 90 12.69 -25.68 4.22
C LEU A 90 12.21 -26.53 5.41
N GLU A 91 13.04 -26.67 6.45
CA GLU A 91 12.64 -27.32 7.70
C GLU A 91 11.43 -26.62 8.35
N PHE A 92 11.42 -25.28 8.37
CA PHE A 92 10.27 -24.51 8.86
C PHE A 92 8.99 -24.81 8.04
N LEU A 93 9.09 -24.89 6.71
CA LEU A 93 7.96 -25.21 5.83
C LEU A 93 7.46 -26.65 6.05
N GLU A 94 8.37 -27.61 6.24
CA GLU A 94 8.05 -29.00 6.58
C GLU A 94 7.23 -29.09 7.87
N GLN A 95 7.69 -28.39 8.92
CA GLN A 95 7.04 -28.41 10.24
C GLN A 95 5.73 -27.60 10.29
N ARG A 96 5.44 -26.80 9.25
CA ARG A 96 4.32 -25.85 9.22
C ARG A 96 3.63 -25.89 7.85
N SER A 97 2.72 -26.83 7.65
CA SER A 97 1.90 -26.91 6.42
C SER A 97 1.21 -25.60 6.03
N ARG A 98 0.75 -24.81 7.02
CA ARG A 98 0.19 -23.46 6.78
C ARG A 98 1.20 -22.49 6.16
N ALA A 99 2.49 -22.59 6.51
CA ALA A 99 3.52 -21.74 5.93
C ALA A 99 3.70 -22.00 4.43
N VAL A 100 3.59 -23.26 4.01
CA VAL A 100 3.62 -23.63 2.59
C VAL A 100 2.48 -22.94 1.83
N GLU A 101 1.25 -23.04 2.34
CA GLU A 101 0.10 -22.41 1.71
C GLU A 101 0.23 -20.88 1.65
N VAL A 102 0.62 -20.26 2.77
CA VAL A 102 0.82 -18.80 2.83
C VAL A 102 1.88 -18.36 1.83
N LEU A 103 3.04 -19.02 1.82
CA LEU A 103 4.13 -18.68 0.92
C LEU A 103 3.69 -18.81 -0.53
N ILE A 104 3.21 -19.97 -0.97
CA ILE A 104 2.87 -20.21 -2.38
C ILE A 104 1.79 -19.25 -2.87
N ARG A 105 0.76 -18.98 -2.05
CA ARG A 105 -0.27 -18.00 -2.42
C ARG A 105 0.30 -16.57 -2.52
N LEU A 106 1.24 -16.16 -1.69
CA LEU A 106 1.91 -14.85 -1.86
C LEU A 106 2.72 -14.81 -3.16
N LEU A 107 3.48 -15.88 -3.44
CA LEU A 107 4.38 -15.97 -4.60
C LEU A 107 3.64 -16.02 -5.95
N VAL A 108 2.40 -16.51 -5.97
CA VAL A 108 1.58 -16.57 -7.19
C VAL A 108 0.77 -15.30 -7.43
N ASN A 109 0.25 -14.68 -6.37
CA ASN A 109 -0.70 -13.58 -6.50
C ASN A 109 -0.02 -12.22 -6.72
N SER A 110 1.21 -12.02 -6.23
CA SER A 110 1.82 -10.71 -6.30
C SER A 110 3.34 -10.72 -6.32
N GLN A 111 3.90 -10.15 -7.39
CA GLN A 111 5.34 -9.87 -7.47
C GLN A 111 5.79 -8.91 -6.36
N PHE A 112 4.96 -7.93 -6.02
CA PHE A 112 5.27 -6.98 -4.94
C PHE A 112 5.40 -7.68 -3.59
N LEU A 113 4.46 -8.57 -3.23
CA LEU A 113 4.55 -9.33 -1.97
C LEU A 113 5.70 -10.32 -1.98
N THR A 114 6.02 -10.88 -3.15
CA THR A 114 7.21 -11.70 -3.35
C THR A 114 8.48 -10.92 -3.01
N GLU A 115 8.65 -9.69 -3.52
CA GLU A 115 9.83 -8.87 -3.19
C GLU A 115 9.91 -8.54 -1.69
N LEU A 116 8.78 -8.37 -1.00
CA LEU A 116 8.77 -8.14 0.45
C LEU A 116 9.30 -9.34 1.22
N VAL A 117 8.83 -10.55 0.90
CA VAL A 117 9.24 -11.79 1.58
C VAL A 117 10.63 -12.26 1.14
N LEU A 118 11.06 -11.92 -0.08
CA LEU A 118 12.45 -12.09 -0.51
C LEU A 118 13.41 -11.27 0.34
N LYS A 119 13.03 -10.02 0.60
CA LYS A 119 13.87 -9.07 1.35
C LYS A 119 13.85 -9.30 2.85
N HIS A 120 12.68 -9.62 3.39
CA HIS A 120 12.39 -9.76 4.82
C HIS A 120 11.76 -11.14 5.07
N PRO A 121 12.56 -12.23 5.02
CA PRO A 121 12.04 -13.60 5.14
C PRO A 121 11.34 -13.87 6.47
N GLU A 122 11.74 -13.20 7.55
CA GLU A 122 11.11 -13.28 8.86
C GLU A 122 9.61 -12.90 8.84
N TYR A 123 9.16 -12.14 7.83
CA TYR A 123 7.76 -11.85 7.65
C TYR A 123 6.92 -13.10 7.39
N LEU A 124 7.47 -14.12 6.73
CA LEU A 124 6.76 -15.39 6.51
C LEU A 124 6.44 -16.10 7.83
N ARG A 125 7.41 -16.14 8.76
CA ARG A 125 7.19 -16.69 10.12
C ARG A 125 6.10 -15.89 10.82
N ARG A 126 6.23 -14.57 10.84
CA ARG A 126 5.27 -13.69 11.49
C ARG A 126 3.84 -13.83 10.93
N LEU A 127 3.68 -13.97 9.62
CA LEU A 127 2.37 -14.23 8.99
C LEU A 127 1.78 -15.57 9.43
N THR A 128 2.61 -16.62 9.46
CA THR A 128 2.19 -17.99 9.76
C THR A 128 1.82 -18.16 11.24
N GLU A 129 2.59 -17.53 12.13
CA GLU A 129 2.44 -17.63 13.58
C GLU A 129 1.39 -16.67 14.15
N SER A 130 1.01 -15.64 13.38
CA SER A 130 0.01 -14.67 13.81
C SER A 130 -1.36 -15.32 14.02
N ARG A 131 -1.87 -15.21 15.24
CA ARG A 131 -3.24 -15.57 15.61
C ARG A 131 -4.25 -14.45 15.36
N ARG A 132 -3.76 -13.25 15.05
CA ARG A 132 -4.56 -12.02 14.91
C ARG A 132 -4.32 -11.34 13.57
N LEU A 133 -4.07 -12.15 12.54
CA LEU A 133 -3.70 -11.67 11.20
C LEU A 133 -4.79 -10.77 10.61
N SER A 134 -6.06 -11.16 10.76
CA SER A 134 -7.24 -10.46 10.26
C SER A 134 -7.83 -9.42 11.22
N GLU A 135 -7.14 -9.13 12.33
CA GLU A 135 -7.58 -8.07 13.25
C GLU A 135 -7.48 -6.70 12.56
N VAL A 136 -8.56 -5.92 12.67
CA VAL A 136 -8.63 -4.55 12.18
C VAL A 136 -7.97 -3.67 13.24
N ARG A 137 -6.87 -3.03 12.86
CA ARG A 137 -6.09 -2.16 13.75
C ARG A 137 -6.55 -0.73 13.65
N SER A 138 -6.58 -0.03 14.77
CA SER A 138 -6.79 1.41 14.83
C SER A 138 -5.55 2.19 14.35
N ARG A 139 -5.76 3.46 13.99
CA ARG A 139 -4.65 4.39 13.68
C ARG A 139 -3.65 4.48 14.84
N ASP A 140 -4.12 4.49 16.08
CA ASP A 140 -3.26 4.68 17.25
C ASP A 140 -2.41 3.44 17.53
N GLU A 141 -2.93 2.24 17.28
CA GLU A 141 -2.13 1.01 17.32
C GLU A 141 -1.03 1.02 16.26
N PHE A 142 -1.32 1.43 15.02
CA PHE A 142 -0.28 1.58 14.01
C PHE A 142 0.77 2.62 14.43
N LEU A 143 0.31 3.78 14.92
CA LEU A 143 1.20 4.86 15.32
C LEU A 143 2.11 4.46 16.49
N ALA A 144 1.60 3.67 17.45
CA ALA A 144 2.38 3.16 18.56
C ALA A 144 3.57 2.31 18.09
N ASP A 145 3.33 1.35 17.19
CA ASP A 145 4.38 0.51 16.62
C ASP A 145 5.42 1.33 15.83
N LEU A 146 4.94 2.29 15.03
CA LEU A 146 5.80 3.15 14.21
C LEU A 146 6.70 4.05 15.08
N ARG A 147 6.15 4.60 16.17
CA ARG A 147 6.91 5.40 17.14
C ARG A 147 7.94 4.58 17.88
N LEU A 148 7.56 3.36 18.31
CA LEU A 148 8.48 2.45 18.98
C LEU A 148 9.68 2.16 18.08
N ALA A 149 9.44 1.71 16.85
CA ALA A 149 10.50 1.42 15.89
C ALA A 149 11.38 2.64 15.59
N ALA A 150 10.80 3.83 15.45
CA ALA A 150 11.57 5.06 15.23
C ALA A 150 12.48 5.44 16.40
N SER A 151 12.20 4.95 17.62
CA SER A 151 12.92 5.29 18.85
C SER A 151 14.01 4.29 19.26
N GLU A 152 14.01 3.08 18.71
CA GLU A 152 14.95 2.00 19.08
C GLU A 152 16.41 2.27 18.67
N GLY A 153 16.64 3.18 17.73
CA GLY A 153 17.98 3.67 17.38
C GLY A 153 18.86 2.68 16.58
N GLU A 154 18.35 1.49 16.24
CA GLU A 154 19.08 0.49 15.44
C GLU A 154 19.23 0.89 13.96
N LEU A 155 18.32 1.74 13.47
CA LEU A 155 18.25 2.20 12.08
C LEU A 155 18.05 3.71 12.03
N ASP A 156 18.17 4.29 10.83
CA ASP A 156 17.56 5.59 10.56
C ASP A 156 16.07 5.54 10.96
N PRO A 157 15.55 6.48 11.77
CA PRO A 157 14.18 6.42 12.28
C PRO A 157 13.12 6.30 11.18
N ILE A 158 13.34 6.90 10.00
CA ILE A 158 12.40 6.78 8.88
C ILE A 158 12.50 5.40 8.22
N ASP A 159 13.69 4.80 8.11
CA ASP A 159 13.83 3.42 7.64
C ASP A 159 13.21 2.39 8.62
N ALA A 160 13.25 2.64 9.93
CA ALA A 160 12.53 1.85 10.91
C ALA A 160 11.00 1.94 10.69
N VAL A 161 10.47 3.15 10.48
CA VAL A 161 9.07 3.39 10.08
C VAL A 161 8.73 2.65 8.79
N ARG A 162 9.62 2.66 7.78
CA ARG A 162 9.43 1.91 6.52
C ARG A 162 9.27 0.42 6.78
N ARG A 163 10.11 -0.20 7.62
CA ARG A 163 10.00 -1.64 7.91
C ARG A 163 8.66 -2.01 8.53
N ILE A 164 8.19 -1.26 9.52
CA ILE A 164 6.86 -1.50 10.12
C ILE A 164 5.74 -1.31 9.10
N GLN A 165 5.80 -0.26 8.29
CA GLN A 165 4.82 -0.01 7.24
C GLN A 165 4.79 -1.14 6.19
N ARG A 166 5.96 -1.64 5.78
CA ARG A 166 6.07 -2.74 4.81
C ARG A 166 5.50 -4.04 5.35
N TRP A 167 5.79 -4.34 6.61
CA TRP A 167 5.17 -5.46 7.31
C TRP A 167 3.64 -5.34 7.32
N GLU A 168 3.09 -4.17 7.68
CA GLU A 168 1.64 -4.00 7.75
C GLU A 168 0.97 -4.06 6.37
N ILE A 169 1.61 -3.52 5.33
CA ILE A 169 1.13 -3.69 3.95
C ILE A 169 1.10 -5.17 3.57
N LEU A 170 2.16 -5.94 3.87
CA LEU A 170 2.19 -7.37 3.60
C LEU A 170 1.08 -8.11 4.36
N ARG A 171 0.87 -7.78 5.64
CA ARG A 171 -0.22 -8.36 6.45
C ARG A 171 -1.59 -8.09 5.83
N ILE A 172 -1.86 -6.84 5.47
CA ILE A 172 -3.14 -6.43 4.86
C ILE A 172 -3.32 -7.15 3.51
N ALA A 173 -2.27 -7.22 2.68
CA ALA A 173 -2.31 -7.91 1.40
C ALA A 173 -2.45 -9.43 1.51
N ALA A 174 -1.86 -10.05 2.54
CA ALA A 174 -2.08 -11.46 2.83
C ALA A 174 -3.55 -11.71 3.22
N CYS A 175 -4.15 -10.84 4.03
CA CYS A 175 -5.58 -10.91 4.36
C CYS A 175 -6.47 -10.76 3.13
N ASP A 176 -6.14 -9.86 2.20
CA ASP A 176 -6.84 -9.69 0.93
C ASP A 176 -6.76 -10.98 0.08
N CYS A 177 -5.54 -11.48 -0.15
CA CYS A 177 -5.29 -12.70 -0.95
C CYS A 177 -5.97 -13.95 -0.37
N PHE A 178 -6.17 -14.00 0.95
CA PHE A 178 -6.80 -15.13 1.63
C PHE A 178 -8.30 -14.92 1.90
N GLY A 179 -8.88 -13.79 1.47
CA GLY A 179 -10.29 -13.47 1.71
C GLY A 179 -10.64 -13.27 3.18
N LEU A 180 -9.66 -12.89 4.01
CA LEU A 180 -9.83 -12.70 5.46
C LEU A 180 -10.33 -11.29 5.82
N MET A 181 -10.25 -10.35 4.88
CA MET A 181 -10.80 -9.00 4.99
C MET A 181 -11.57 -8.67 3.71
N ASP A 182 -12.67 -7.95 3.85
CA ASP A 182 -13.39 -7.39 2.70
C ASP A 182 -12.70 -6.12 2.19
N LEU A 183 -13.06 -5.69 0.97
CA LEU A 183 -12.47 -4.52 0.32
C LEU A 183 -12.54 -3.26 1.21
N ARG A 184 -13.66 -3.06 1.93
CA ARG A 184 -13.84 -1.89 2.80
C ARG A 184 -12.83 -1.89 3.96
N ARG A 185 -12.61 -3.04 4.60
CA ARG A 185 -11.61 -3.19 5.65
C ARG A 185 -10.20 -3.02 5.10
N ILE A 186 -9.91 -3.53 3.91
CA ILE A 186 -8.61 -3.35 3.25
C ILE A 186 -8.32 -1.87 3.02
N THR A 187 -9.22 -1.12 2.38
CA THR A 187 -8.99 0.30 2.09
C THR A 187 -8.90 1.14 3.36
N LEU A 188 -9.71 0.82 4.38
CA LEU A 188 -9.64 1.47 5.68
C LEU A 188 -8.30 1.20 6.37
N GLN A 189 -7.83 -0.05 6.44
CA GLN A 189 -6.54 -0.38 7.05
C GLN A 189 -5.37 0.31 6.35
N LEU A 190 -5.38 0.36 5.02
CA LEU A 190 -4.36 1.08 4.24
C LEU A 190 -4.38 2.59 4.54
N SER A 191 -5.57 3.18 4.69
CA SER A 191 -5.73 4.60 5.00
C SER A 191 -5.28 4.93 6.42
N LEU A 192 -5.67 4.14 7.41
CA LEU A 192 -5.25 4.32 8.81
C LEU A 192 -3.74 4.12 8.98
N LEU A 193 -3.14 3.17 8.25
CA LEU A 193 -1.69 2.99 8.21
C LEU A 193 -0.99 4.20 7.60
N ALA A 194 -1.52 4.77 6.52
CA ALA A 194 -0.98 6.00 5.93
C ALA A 194 -1.07 7.19 6.88
N ASP A 195 -2.21 7.40 7.54
CA ASP A 195 -2.38 8.46 8.55
C ASP A 195 -1.36 8.34 9.68
N ALA A 196 -1.18 7.13 10.23
CA ALA A 196 -0.22 6.85 11.29
C ALA A 196 1.23 7.05 10.83
N THR A 197 1.54 6.65 9.59
CA THR A 197 2.86 6.85 8.97
C THR A 197 3.17 8.33 8.80
N ILE A 198 2.23 9.12 8.27
CA ILE A 198 2.42 10.57 8.08
C ILE A 198 2.69 11.24 9.42
N GLN A 199 1.94 10.86 10.47
CA GLN A 199 2.14 11.38 11.82
C GLN A 199 3.52 11.01 12.39
N ALA A 200 3.95 9.76 12.28
CA ALA A 200 5.27 9.33 12.76
C ALA A 200 6.40 10.06 12.04
N VAL A 201 6.31 10.21 10.70
CA VAL A 201 7.32 10.94 9.91
C VAL A 201 7.32 12.43 10.25
N LEU A 202 6.16 13.03 10.51
CA LEU A 202 6.06 14.43 10.95
C LEU A 202 6.77 14.62 12.29
N GLU A 203 6.55 13.74 13.26
CA GLU A 203 7.20 13.78 14.58
C GLU A 203 8.73 13.69 14.47
N VAL A 204 9.24 12.73 13.68
CA VAL A 204 10.68 12.62 13.42
C VAL A 204 11.21 13.87 12.71
N SER A 205 10.45 14.44 11.78
CA SER A 205 10.84 15.64 11.05
C SER A 205 10.94 16.86 11.97
N ILE A 206 10.00 17.01 12.90
CA ILE A 206 10.01 18.06 13.93
C ILE A 206 11.22 17.88 14.86
N ALA A 207 11.44 16.67 15.37
CA ALA A 207 12.57 16.39 16.26
C ALA A 207 13.91 16.71 15.57
N THR A 208 14.03 16.40 14.28
CA THR A 208 15.25 16.66 13.50
C THR A 208 15.50 18.15 13.26
N VAL A 209 14.46 18.93 12.96
CA VAL A 209 14.61 20.36 12.61
C VAL A 209 14.71 21.24 13.85
N SER A 210 13.91 20.95 14.88
CA SER A 210 13.75 21.80 16.06
C SER A 210 14.60 21.38 17.26
N GLY A 211 15.21 20.18 17.22
CA GLY A 211 16.02 19.65 18.33
C GLY A 211 15.24 19.36 19.62
N SER A 212 13.91 19.47 19.61
CA SER A 212 13.03 19.19 20.75
C SER A 212 12.03 18.10 20.39
N THR A 213 11.94 17.10 21.26
CA THR A 213 10.87 16.08 21.29
C THR A 213 9.71 16.47 22.20
N SER A 214 9.79 17.62 22.90
CA SER A 214 8.86 18.01 23.96
C SER A 214 7.90 19.12 23.53
N GLY A 215 6.61 18.79 23.51
CA GLY A 215 5.51 19.61 24.03
C GLY A 215 5.18 20.96 23.36
N ARG A 216 5.86 21.37 22.28
CA ARG A 216 5.35 22.48 21.46
C ARG A 216 4.12 22.02 20.68
N GLU A 217 3.14 22.91 20.56
CA GLU A 217 2.05 22.78 19.58
C GLU A 217 2.65 22.38 18.23
N MET A 218 2.02 21.41 17.56
CA MET A 218 2.48 20.97 16.25
C MET A 218 2.36 22.16 15.31
N PRO A 219 3.46 22.70 14.74
CA PRO A 219 3.41 23.96 13.99
C PRO A 219 2.72 23.81 12.62
N LEU A 220 2.18 22.62 12.33
CA LEU A 220 1.68 22.21 11.04
C LEU A 220 0.51 21.26 11.24
N ALA A 221 -0.54 21.43 10.46
CA ALA A 221 -1.57 20.43 10.20
C ALA A 221 -1.34 19.80 8.82
N VAL A 222 -1.56 18.50 8.74
CA VAL A 222 -1.57 17.76 7.47
C VAL A 222 -2.99 17.31 7.21
N VAL A 223 -3.55 17.78 6.10
CA VAL A 223 -4.88 17.42 5.62
C VAL A 223 -4.72 16.49 4.43
N ALA A 224 -5.35 15.33 4.50
CA ALA A 224 -5.44 14.42 3.36
C ALA A 224 -6.66 14.77 2.50
N LEU A 225 -6.51 14.63 1.19
CA LEU A 225 -7.58 14.76 0.20
C LEU A 225 -7.78 13.44 -0.55
N GLY A 226 -8.68 13.44 -1.53
CA GLY A 226 -8.86 12.32 -2.45
C GLY A 226 -9.15 11.02 -1.73
N LYS A 227 -8.45 9.94 -2.13
CA LYS A 227 -8.67 8.60 -1.56
C LYS A 227 -8.25 8.49 -0.10
N LEU A 228 -7.16 9.15 0.30
CA LEU A 228 -6.72 9.09 1.70
C LEU A 228 -7.70 9.84 2.61
N GLY A 229 -8.18 11.01 2.17
CA GLY A 229 -9.19 11.78 2.87
C GLY A 229 -10.48 10.98 3.06
N GLY A 230 -10.92 10.26 2.02
CA GLY A 230 -12.10 9.39 2.04
C GLY A 230 -11.91 8.01 2.66
N GLU A 231 -10.72 7.68 3.20
CA GLU A 231 -10.41 6.36 3.77
C GLU A 231 -10.55 5.18 2.76
N GLU A 232 -10.26 5.48 1.50
CA GLU A 232 -10.42 4.61 0.32
C GLU A 232 -9.06 4.32 -0.35
N LEU A 233 -7.96 4.37 0.42
CA LEU A 233 -6.61 4.14 -0.13
C LEU A 233 -6.46 2.73 -0.70
N ASN A 234 -5.71 2.60 -1.79
CA ASN A 234 -5.32 1.32 -2.38
C ASN A 234 -3.80 1.14 -2.31
N TYR A 235 -3.29 -0.06 -2.58
CA TYR A 235 -1.87 -0.42 -2.41
C TYR A 235 -0.87 0.47 -3.16
N SER A 236 -1.29 1.12 -4.26
CA SER A 236 -0.40 1.92 -5.11
C SER A 236 -0.91 3.36 -5.27
N SER A 237 -1.75 3.84 -4.36
CA SER A 237 -2.24 5.22 -4.40
C SER A 237 -1.11 6.19 -4.05
N ASP A 238 -1.09 7.31 -4.78
CA ASP A 238 -0.44 8.52 -4.29
C ASP A 238 -1.28 9.07 -3.11
N ILE A 239 -0.64 9.78 -2.19
CA ILE A 239 -1.32 10.49 -1.11
C ILE A 239 -1.40 11.99 -1.44
N ASP A 240 -2.63 12.48 -1.58
CA ASP A 240 -2.92 13.89 -1.84
C ASP A 240 -2.92 14.65 -0.50
N LEU A 241 -1.95 15.54 -0.29
CA LEU A 241 -1.78 16.26 0.97
C LEU A 241 -1.86 17.78 0.80
N LEU A 242 -2.37 18.43 1.84
CA LEU A 242 -2.35 19.87 2.04
C LEU A 242 -1.71 20.14 3.42
N LEU A 243 -0.75 21.07 3.44
CA LEU A 243 -0.04 21.47 4.65
C LEU A 243 -0.52 22.85 5.09
N LEU A 244 -0.96 22.97 6.33
CA LEU A 244 -1.54 24.19 6.90
C LEU A 244 -0.80 24.61 8.17
N ALA A 245 -0.68 25.91 8.40
CA ALA A 245 -0.16 26.47 9.64
C ALA A 245 -0.78 27.84 9.92
N ASP A 246 -0.68 28.29 11.17
CA ASP A 246 -0.92 29.70 11.51
C ASP A 246 0.39 30.47 11.44
N GLY A 247 0.49 31.42 10.51
CA GLY A 247 1.69 32.23 10.33
C GLY A 247 2.95 31.40 10.08
N PRO A 248 3.00 30.58 9.00
CA PRO A 248 4.13 29.69 8.73
C PRO A 248 5.45 30.47 8.64
N ASP A 249 6.41 30.08 9.48
CA ASP A 249 7.76 30.62 9.51
C ASP A 249 8.77 29.72 8.77
N GLU A 250 10.05 30.10 8.79
CA GLU A 250 11.12 29.33 8.16
C GLU A 250 11.25 27.91 8.76
N THR A 251 11.03 27.76 10.06
CA THR A 251 11.08 26.47 10.75
C THR A 251 9.98 25.54 10.27
N THR A 252 8.75 26.06 10.19
CA THR A 252 7.56 25.35 9.69
C THR A 252 7.78 24.87 8.26
N LEU A 253 8.36 25.72 7.41
CA LEU A 253 8.69 25.37 6.04
C LEU A 253 9.74 24.25 5.97
N LYS A 254 10.80 24.30 6.79
CA LYS A 254 11.83 23.25 6.86
C LYS A 254 11.25 21.90 7.30
N ILE A 255 10.34 21.91 8.28
CA ILE A 255 9.62 20.71 8.75
C ILE A 255 8.77 20.13 7.63
N ALA A 256 7.96 20.95 6.95
CA ALA A 256 7.12 20.53 5.84
C ALA A 256 7.92 19.94 4.68
N GLN A 257 9.02 20.60 4.29
CA GLN A 257 9.92 20.10 3.25
C GLN A 257 10.56 18.76 3.64
N LYS A 258 10.94 18.59 4.92
CA LYS A 258 11.45 17.31 5.42
C LYS A 258 10.38 16.22 5.39
N LEU A 259 9.17 16.50 5.87
CA LEU A 259 8.04 15.56 5.83
C LEU A 259 7.81 15.02 4.41
N VAL A 260 7.60 15.93 3.44
CA VAL A 260 7.32 15.55 2.04
C VAL A 260 8.49 14.75 1.45
N ARG A 261 9.72 15.18 1.73
CA ARG A 261 10.92 14.47 1.28
C ARG A 261 11.00 13.07 1.88
N GLU A 262 10.84 12.89 3.19
CA GLU A 262 11.01 11.59 3.84
C GLU A 262 9.90 10.60 3.44
N LEU A 263 8.68 11.07 3.20
CA LEU A 263 7.60 10.22 2.67
C LEU A 263 7.95 9.65 1.28
N GLY A 264 8.50 10.49 0.39
CA GLY A 264 8.80 10.14 -0.99
C GLY A 264 10.21 9.60 -1.25
N ARG A 265 11.16 9.77 -0.32
CA ARG A 265 12.56 9.37 -0.51
C ARG A 265 12.68 7.85 -0.64
N MET A 266 13.37 7.43 -1.70
CA MET A 266 13.75 6.04 -1.93
C MET A 266 14.99 5.69 -1.11
N THR A 267 14.92 4.60 -0.34
CA THR A 267 16.06 4.00 0.38
C THR A 267 16.21 2.54 -0.01
N SER A 268 17.12 1.81 0.63
CA SER A 268 17.16 0.35 0.50
C SER A 268 15.84 -0.28 0.95
N GLU A 269 15.14 0.31 1.93
CA GLU A 269 13.79 -0.09 2.40
C GLU A 269 12.64 0.41 1.51
N GLY A 270 12.96 1.04 0.37
CA GLY A 270 11.99 1.62 -0.55
C GLY A 270 11.55 3.02 -0.15
N PHE A 271 10.40 3.47 -0.65
CA PHE A 271 9.75 4.72 -0.24
C PHE A 271 8.49 4.42 0.59
N LEU A 272 7.98 5.39 1.36
CA LEU A 272 6.73 5.21 2.12
C LEU A 272 5.53 5.43 1.19
N TYR A 273 5.40 6.64 0.66
CA TYR A 273 4.32 7.03 -0.25
C TYR A 273 4.81 8.00 -1.32
N ARG A 274 4.19 7.95 -2.49
CA ARG A 274 4.26 9.05 -3.46
C ARG A 274 3.34 10.16 -2.98
N VAL A 275 3.85 11.37 -2.86
CA VAL A 275 3.11 12.51 -2.31
C VAL A 275 2.71 13.46 -3.44
N ASP A 276 1.42 13.79 -3.51
CA ASP A 276 0.89 14.82 -4.40
C ASP A 276 0.49 16.06 -3.60
N MET A 277 1.07 17.21 -3.97
CA MET A 277 0.85 18.51 -3.32
C MET A 277 0.09 19.49 -4.25
N ARG A 278 -0.44 19.04 -5.39
CA ARG A 278 -0.98 19.92 -6.44
C ARG A 278 -2.33 20.54 -6.11
N LEU A 279 -3.06 20.00 -5.13
CA LEU A 279 -4.37 20.51 -4.69
C LEU A 279 -4.28 21.62 -3.63
N ARG A 280 -3.07 22.12 -3.34
CA ARG A 280 -2.87 23.28 -2.47
C ARG A 280 -3.27 24.60 -3.18
N PRO A 281 -3.45 25.71 -2.45
CA PRO A 281 -3.87 26.98 -3.04
C PRO A 281 -2.90 27.40 -4.14
N TRP A 282 -3.41 27.87 -5.28
CA TRP A 282 -2.58 28.22 -6.46
C TRP A 282 -1.77 27.05 -7.06
N GLY A 283 -2.12 25.80 -6.68
CA GLY A 283 -1.47 24.59 -7.15
C GLY A 283 0.05 24.61 -6.99
N SER A 284 0.78 24.20 -8.02
CA SER A 284 2.25 24.14 -8.01
C SER A 284 2.94 25.49 -7.82
N SER A 285 2.26 26.60 -8.11
CA SER A 285 2.79 27.95 -7.95
C SER A 285 2.57 28.53 -6.55
N GLY A 286 1.73 27.89 -5.74
CA GLY A 286 1.45 28.32 -4.38
C GLY A 286 2.47 27.83 -3.34
N PRO A 287 2.42 28.41 -2.13
CA PRO A 287 3.32 28.04 -1.04
C PRO A 287 3.13 26.57 -0.67
N LEU A 288 4.20 25.91 -0.21
CA LEU A 288 4.14 24.51 0.23
C LEU A 288 3.26 24.35 1.47
N VAL A 289 3.36 25.32 2.39
CA VAL A 289 2.53 25.43 3.61
C VAL A 289 1.64 26.65 3.43
N ALA A 290 0.32 26.44 3.42
CA ALA A 290 -0.62 27.54 3.33
C ALA A 290 -0.93 28.08 4.74
N ASP A 291 -0.95 29.40 4.86
CA ASP A 291 -1.49 30.06 6.04
C ASP A 291 -3.01 29.84 6.10
N VAL A 292 -3.53 29.50 7.28
CA VAL A 292 -4.95 29.17 7.47
C VAL A 292 -5.86 30.33 7.10
N ALA A 293 -5.52 31.56 7.48
CA ALA A 293 -6.34 32.74 7.19
C ALA A 293 -6.30 33.05 5.68
N ALA A 294 -5.11 33.06 5.08
CA ALA A 294 -4.95 33.31 3.65
C ALA A 294 -5.65 32.24 2.80
N TYR A 295 -5.63 30.97 3.22
CA TYR A 295 -6.34 29.91 2.51
C TYR A 295 -7.86 30.05 2.65
N GLY A 296 -8.35 30.42 3.84
CA GLY A 296 -9.78 30.74 4.03
C GLY A 296 -10.26 31.81 3.05
N GLU A 297 -9.52 32.92 2.93
CA GLU A 297 -9.83 33.99 1.98
C GLU A 297 -9.79 33.48 0.53
N TYR A 298 -8.77 32.69 0.16
CA TYR A 298 -8.67 32.08 -1.17
C TYR A 298 -9.90 31.22 -1.51
N LEU A 299 -10.37 30.40 -0.57
CA LEU A 299 -11.54 29.55 -0.76
C LEU A 299 -12.82 30.35 -1.01
N GLU A 300 -12.97 31.49 -0.34
CA GLU A 300 -14.14 32.37 -0.48
C GLU A 300 -14.14 33.12 -1.81
N THR A 301 -12.96 33.59 -2.24
CA THR A 301 -12.84 34.61 -3.29
C THR A 301 -12.37 34.06 -4.63
N HIS A 302 -11.52 33.03 -4.63
CA HIS A 302 -10.80 32.55 -5.83
C HIS A 302 -11.10 31.10 -6.18
N ALA A 303 -11.44 30.25 -5.20
CA ALA A 303 -11.55 28.81 -5.45
C ALA A 303 -12.64 28.44 -6.45
N ALA A 304 -12.25 27.68 -7.45
CA ALA A 304 -13.16 27.10 -8.42
C ALA A 304 -14.03 26.00 -7.76
N ALA A 305 -15.19 25.70 -8.34
CA ALA A 305 -16.08 24.66 -7.78
C ALA A 305 -15.40 23.29 -7.68
N TRP A 306 -14.48 22.98 -8.59
CA TRP A 306 -13.75 21.72 -8.57
C TRP A 306 -12.77 21.59 -7.40
N GLU A 307 -12.22 22.71 -6.93
CA GLU A 307 -11.33 22.72 -5.77
C GLU A 307 -12.12 22.40 -4.51
N LEU A 308 -13.31 22.99 -4.38
CA LEU A 308 -14.23 22.64 -3.29
C LEU A 308 -14.72 21.19 -3.40
N GLN A 309 -14.96 20.69 -4.61
CA GLN A 309 -15.28 19.29 -4.83
C GLN A 309 -14.15 18.36 -4.35
N ALA A 310 -12.90 18.71 -4.64
CA ALA A 310 -11.73 17.94 -4.18
C ALA A 310 -11.59 17.93 -2.65
N LEU A 311 -12.09 18.98 -1.99
CA LEU A 311 -12.07 19.13 -0.53
C LEU A 311 -13.25 18.44 0.19
N VAL A 312 -14.23 17.88 -0.53
CA VAL A 312 -15.37 17.15 0.08
C VAL A 312 -14.90 15.98 0.97
N LYS A 313 -13.81 15.32 0.58
CA LYS A 313 -13.21 14.21 1.31
C LYS A 313 -12.10 14.67 2.27
N ALA A 314 -11.86 15.97 2.44
CA ALA A 314 -10.70 16.45 3.16
C ALA A 314 -10.79 16.12 4.67
N ARG A 315 -9.69 15.60 5.24
CA ARG A 315 -9.62 15.18 6.64
C ARG A 315 -8.25 15.48 7.24
N ALA A 316 -8.21 16.01 8.46
CA ALA A 316 -6.95 16.18 9.18
C ALA A 316 -6.38 14.80 9.59
N VAL A 317 -5.17 14.48 9.14
CA VAL A 317 -4.56 13.15 9.32
C VAL A 317 -3.32 13.17 10.22
N ALA A 318 -2.63 14.30 10.32
CA ALA A 318 -1.49 14.47 11.21
C ALA A 318 -1.28 15.92 11.63
N GLY A 319 -0.46 16.14 12.66
CA GLY A 319 -0.11 17.47 13.14
C GLY A 319 -1.16 18.08 14.07
N ASP A 320 -1.26 19.42 14.08
CA ASP A 320 -2.26 20.14 14.86
C ASP A 320 -3.63 20.03 14.20
N ARG A 321 -4.50 19.20 14.80
CA ARG A 321 -5.86 19.00 14.28
C ARG A 321 -6.70 20.26 14.33
N MET A 322 -6.52 21.12 15.35
CA MET A 322 -7.29 22.36 15.48
C MET A 322 -7.02 23.31 14.32
N VAL A 323 -5.77 23.39 13.87
CA VAL A 323 -5.38 24.18 12.69
C VAL A 323 -6.06 23.65 11.42
N GLY A 324 -6.05 22.34 11.21
CA GLY A 324 -6.74 21.71 10.07
C GLY A 324 -8.26 21.93 10.11
N ASP A 325 -8.87 21.72 11.28
CA ASP A 325 -10.32 21.79 11.48
C ASP A 325 -10.89 23.20 11.20
N ARG A 326 -10.12 24.26 11.44
CA ARG A 326 -10.55 25.63 11.06
C ARG A 326 -10.74 25.80 9.56
N VAL A 327 -9.83 25.28 8.73
CA VAL A 327 -9.99 25.32 7.28
C VAL A 327 -11.14 24.41 6.84
N LEU A 328 -11.24 23.21 7.42
CA LEU A 328 -12.33 22.26 7.10
C LEU A 328 -13.71 22.82 7.45
N ALA A 329 -13.82 23.63 8.51
CA ALA A 329 -15.04 24.36 8.84
C ALA A 329 -15.40 25.38 7.75
N THR A 330 -14.43 26.14 7.24
CA THR A 330 -14.64 27.07 6.11
C THR A 330 -15.06 26.33 4.85
N VAL A 331 -14.39 25.22 4.51
CA VAL A 331 -14.76 24.34 3.39
C VAL A 331 -16.21 23.86 3.53
N SER A 332 -16.59 23.35 4.71
CA SER A 332 -17.93 22.84 4.98
C SER A 332 -18.99 23.92 4.79
N ARG A 333 -18.76 25.12 5.33
CA ARG A 333 -19.65 26.28 5.14
C ARG A 333 -19.80 26.63 3.67
N LEU A 334 -18.69 26.73 2.92
CA LEU A 334 -18.70 27.09 1.51
C LEU A 334 -19.40 26.05 0.64
N ILE A 335 -19.27 24.77 0.97
CA ILE A 335 -20.00 23.69 0.30
C ILE A 335 -21.51 23.86 0.50
N VAL A 336 -21.96 24.13 1.73
CA VAL A 336 -23.39 24.39 2.03
C VAL A 336 -23.90 25.67 1.38
N GLU A 337 -23.11 26.74 1.32
CA GLU A 337 -23.51 27.97 0.65
C GLU A 337 -23.62 27.78 -0.88
N LYS A 338 -22.69 27.04 -1.48
CA LYS A 338 -22.69 26.76 -2.92
C LYS A 338 -23.72 25.71 -3.34
N SER A 339 -24.16 24.82 -2.44
CA SER A 339 -25.26 23.90 -2.70
C SER A 339 -26.56 24.64 -3.04
N ARG A 340 -26.81 25.76 -2.33
CA ARG A 340 -28.01 26.60 -2.46
C ARG A 340 -28.06 27.44 -3.74
N THR A 341 -26.90 27.76 -4.33
CA THR A 341 -26.80 28.63 -5.50
C THR A 341 -26.78 27.88 -6.83
N GLY A 342 -26.73 26.54 -6.81
CA GLY A 342 -26.91 25.68 -7.99
C GLY A 342 -25.68 25.64 -8.92
N GLN A 343 -24.74 24.72 -8.67
CA GLN A 343 -23.51 24.55 -9.49
C GLN A 343 -23.58 23.42 -10.53
N ARG A 344 -24.79 23.00 -10.93
CA ARG A 344 -25.00 21.82 -11.79
C ARG A 344 -24.27 21.89 -13.12
N GLU A 345 -24.34 23.04 -13.79
CA GLU A 345 -23.72 23.22 -15.10
C GLU A 345 -22.19 23.23 -15.02
N MET A 346 -21.62 23.87 -14.00
CA MET A 346 -20.17 23.92 -13.81
C MET A 346 -19.56 22.53 -13.55
N VAL A 347 -20.23 21.72 -12.74
CA VAL A 347 -19.80 20.34 -12.44
C VAL A 347 -19.91 19.47 -13.70
N ARG A 348 -21.01 19.58 -14.46
CA ARG A 348 -21.14 18.87 -15.75
C ARG A 348 -20.08 19.29 -16.78
N ASP A 349 -19.82 20.58 -16.89
CA ASP A 349 -18.82 21.12 -17.82
C ASP A 349 -17.41 20.67 -17.46
N MET A 350 -17.07 20.62 -16.18
CA MET A 350 -15.81 20.05 -15.73
C MET A 350 -15.71 18.56 -16.11
N LYS A 351 -16.75 17.76 -15.82
CA LYS A 351 -16.74 16.33 -16.17
C LYS A 351 -16.45 16.12 -17.65
N ARG A 352 -17.17 16.85 -18.50
CA ARG A 352 -16.99 16.82 -19.95
C ARG A 352 -15.55 17.16 -20.33
N ARG A 353 -14.95 18.22 -19.77
CA ARG A 353 -13.55 18.57 -20.05
C ARG A 353 -12.56 17.48 -19.64
N ILE A 354 -12.78 16.83 -18.50
CA ILE A 354 -11.92 15.71 -18.04
C ILE A 354 -12.02 14.54 -19.02
N GLU A 355 -13.23 14.16 -19.43
CA GLU A 355 -13.46 13.07 -20.40
C GLU A 355 -12.88 13.41 -21.79
N GLU A 356 -13.05 14.65 -22.25
CA GLU A 356 -12.49 15.15 -23.51
C GLU A 356 -10.96 15.22 -23.49
N ALA A 357 -10.34 15.36 -22.32
CA ALA A 357 -8.89 15.34 -22.16
C ALA A 357 -8.31 13.92 -22.07
N LEU A 358 -9.13 12.89 -21.82
CA LEU A 358 -8.64 11.51 -21.72
C LEU A 358 -8.12 11.02 -23.09
N PRO A 359 -6.98 10.32 -23.15
CA PRO A 359 -6.55 9.60 -24.34
C PRO A 359 -7.65 8.68 -24.88
N ARG A 360 -7.80 8.59 -26.20
CA ARG A 360 -8.89 7.84 -26.85
C ARG A 360 -8.98 6.37 -26.37
N LYS A 361 -7.83 5.73 -26.13
CA LYS A 361 -7.73 4.36 -25.58
C LYS A 361 -8.29 4.19 -24.16
N LEU A 362 -8.36 5.26 -23.37
CA LEU A 362 -8.91 5.25 -22.02
C LEU A 362 -10.40 5.64 -21.98
N ARG A 363 -10.98 6.04 -23.12
CA ARG A 363 -12.42 6.37 -23.23
C ARG A 363 -13.29 5.14 -23.53
N GLU A 364 -12.67 3.99 -23.76
CA GLU A 364 -13.37 2.75 -24.09
C GLU A 364 -14.04 2.15 -22.84
N HIS A 365 -15.12 1.41 -23.05
CA HIS A 365 -15.80 0.69 -21.98
C HIS A 365 -14.88 -0.40 -21.42
N GLY A 366 -14.77 -0.49 -20.08
CA GLY A 366 -13.88 -1.43 -19.40
C GLY A 366 -12.61 -0.82 -18.79
N GLU A 367 -12.31 0.47 -19.00
CA GLU A 367 -11.28 1.16 -18.20
C GLU A 367 -11.82 1.46 -16.80
N VAL A 368 -11.35 0.70 -15.82
CA VAL A 368 -11.86 0.67 -14.44
C VAL A 368 -11.80 2.04 -13.76
N LYS A 369 -10.77 2.85 -14.03
CA LYS A 369 -10.50 4.09 -13.28
C LYS A 369 -11.15 5.34 -13.86
N SER A 370 -11.11 5.53 -15.18
CA SER A 370 -11.34 6.81 -15.87
C SER A 370 -12.26 6.72 -17.08
N GLY A 371 -12.57 5.53 -17.57
CA GLY A 371 -13.49 5.35 -18.70
C GLY A 371 -14.95 5.66 -18.34
N VAL A 372 -15.84 5.52 -19.32
CA VAL A 372 -17.29 5.68 -19.08
C VAL A 372 -17.81 4.54 -18.18
N GLY A 373 -18.48 4.90 -17.08
CA GLY A 373 -18.95 3.97 -16.05
C GLY A 373 -17.88 3.57 -15.02
N SER A 374 -16.77 4.29 -14.98
CA SER A 374 -15.62 3.99 -14.12
C SER A 374 -15.78 4.41 -12.66
N ILE A 375 -14.78 4.08 -11.83
CA ILE A 375 -14.67 4.57 -10.45
C ILE A 375 -14.72 6.10 -10.40
N ARG A 376 -14.03 6.80 -11.32
CA ARG A 376 -14.05 8.27 -11.37
C ARG A 376 -15.46 8.80 -11.66
N ASP A 377 -16.25 8.11 -12.48
CA ASP A 377 -17.63 8.51 -12.74
C ASP A 377 -18.50 8.40 -11.50
N ILE A 378 -18.36 7.32 -10.73
CA ILE A 378 -19.06 7.13 -9.46
C ILE A 378 -18.65 8.23 -8.48
N GLU A 379 -17.34 8.47 -8.31
CA GLU A 379 -16.82 9.53 -7.44
C GLU A 379 -17.35 10.91 -7.82
N PHE A 380 -17.41 11.21 -9.11
CA PHE A 380 -17.91 12.48 -9.59
C PHE A 380 -19.40 12.66 -9.30
N VAL A 381 -20.20 11.62 -9.51
CA VAL A 381 -21.64 11.64 -9.22
C VAL A 381 -21.89 11.74 -7.73
N THR A 382 -21.18 10.99 -6.88
CA THR A 382 -21.37 11.05 -5.43
C THR A 382 -20.98 12.42 -4.88
N GLN A 383 -19.81 12.96 -5.27
CA GLN A 383 -19.38 14.30 -4.87
C GLN A 383 -20.33 15.37 -5.39
N PHE A 384 -20.83 15.25 -6.62
CA PHE A 384 -21.86 16.15 -7.15
C PHE A 384 -23.14 16.11 -6.29
N LEU A 385 -23.62 14.93 -5.92
CA LEU A 385 -24.79 14.79 -5.06
C LEU A 385 -24.54 15.36 -3.66
N GLN A 386 -23.35 15.17 -3.09
CA GLN A 386 -22.95 15.79 -1.82
C GLN A 386 -22.97 17.31 -1.92
N LEU A 387 -22.37 17.88 -2.97
CA LEU A 387 -22.38 19.33 -3.20
C LEU A 387 -23.79 19.90 -3.46
N GLN A 388 -24.73 19.10 -3.99
CA GLN A 388 -26.09 19.56 -4.25
C GLN A 388 -27.02 19.48 -3.04
N ASN A 389 -26.75 18.55 -2.12
CA ASN A 389 -27.64 18.24 -0.99
C ASN A 389 -26.95 18.44 0.36
N ALA A 390 -25.84 19.19 0.41
CA ALA A 390 -25.21 19.57 1.67
C ALA A 390 -26.11 20.53 2.45
N GLU A 391 -26.37 20.20 3.72
CA GLU A 391 -27.23 20.94 4.66
C GLU A 391 -26.45 21.49 5.85
#